data_AF-A0A1F3SI30-F1
#
_entry.id   AF-A0A1F3SI30-F1
#
_cell.length_a   1.000
_cell.length_b   1.000
_cell.length_c   1.000
_cell.angle_alpha   90.00
_cell.angle_beta   90.00
_cell.angle_gamma   90.00
#
_symmetry.space_group_name_H-M   'P 1'
#
loop_
_entity.id
_entity.type
_entity.pdbx_description
1 polymer ?
#
loop_
_entity_poly.entity_id
_entity_poly.type
_entity_poly.pdbx_seq_one_letter_code
_entity_poly.pdbx_strand_id
1 'polypeptide(L)'
;MIQSFFENGRLKSIPTVRNKRVVVLKYLVSKLDPNKVYSENDINKFLMAFHPDVCTLRREFIMNKLMVRKSGNYKVIAWNR
;
A
#
# COMPACT_ATOMS: atom_id res chain seq x y z
N MET A 1 -14.03 9.80 6.22
CA MET A 1 -13.15 10.49 5.25
C MET A 1 -11.75 9.91 5.38
N ILE A 2 -11.09 9.54 4.29
CA ILE A 2 -9.77 8.87 4.38
C ILE A 2 -8.69 9.77 5.02
N GLN A 3 -8.86 11.08 4.94
CA GLN A 3 -7.99 12.08 5.55
C GLN A 3 -7.82 11.91 7.07
N SER A 4 -8.81 11.35 7.77
CA SER A 4 -8.73 11.12 9.22
C SER A 4 -7.66 10.10 9.63
N PHE A 5 -7.16 9.28 8.70
CA PHE A 5 -6.06 8.33 8.96
C PHE A 5 -4.69 8.94 8.75
N PHE A 6 -4.61 10.10 8.10
CA PHE A 6 -3.36 10.75 7.73
C PHE A 6 -3.17 12.05 8.52
N GLU A 7 -1.95 12.31 8.97
CA GLU A 7 -1.53 13.57 9.57
C GLU A 7 -0.30 14.06 8.86
N ASN A 8 -0.33 15.29 8.36
CA ASN A 8 0.78 15.86 7.59
C ASN A 8 1.26 14.94 6.45
N GLY A 9 0.33 14.23 5.81
CA GLY A 9 0.61 13.28 4.72
C GLY A 9 1.11 11.89 5.16
N ARG A 10 1.30 11.64 6.46
CA ARG A 10 1.74 10.35 7.03
C ARG A 10 0.58 9.58 7.64
N LEU A 11 0.59 8.27 7.48
CA LEU A 11 -0.38 7.39 8.10
C LEU A 11 -0.10 7.34 9.61
N LYS A 12 -1.06 7.74 10.46
CA LYS A 12 -0.89 7.71 11.93
C LYS A 12 -0.67 6.30 12.46
N SER A 13 -1.50 5.38 11.97
CA SER A 13 -1.47 3.97 12.32
C SER A 13 -2.17 3.16 11.24
N ILE A 14 -1.77 1.89 11.12
CA ILE A 14 -2.46 0.94 10.24
C ILE A 14 -3.80 0.58 10.90
N PRO A 15 -4.96 0.84 10.26
CA PRO A 15 -6.24 0.55 10.89
C PRO A 15 -6.39 -0.94 11.22
N THR A 16 -6.84 -1.25 12.44
CA THR A 16 -7.13 -2.62 12.86
C THR A 16 -8.40 -3.16 12.18
N VAL A 17 -9.39 -2.29 11.95
CA VAL A 17 -10.64 -2.63 11.25
C VAL A 17 -10.38 -2.86 9.77
N ARG A 18 -10.69 -4.08 9.28
CA ARG A 18 -10.42 -4.51 7.90
C ARG A 18 -10.93 -3.55 6.83
N ASN A 19 -12.18 -3.08 6.92
CA ASN A 19 -12.76 -2.18 5.92
C ASN A 19 -12.00 -0.85 5.83
N LYS A 20 -11.65 -0.27 6.99
CA LYS A 20 -10.86 0.97 7.07
C LYS A 20 -9.44 0.76 6.52
N ARG A 21 -8.83 -0.39 6.82
CA ARG A 21 -7.50 -0.76 6.31
C ARG A 21 -7.51 -0.87 4.79
N VAL A 22 -8.49 -1.56 4.22
CA VAL A 22 -8.63 -1.68 2.75
C VAL A 22 -8.75 -0.31 2.09
N VAL A 23 -9.50 0.62 2.68
CA VAL A 23 -9.61 2.00 2.17
C VAL A 23 -8.24 2.70 2.16
N VAL A 24 -7.46 2.58 3.23
CA VAL A 24 -6.09 3.13 3.30
C VAL A 24 -5.17 2.48 2.27
N LEU A 25 -5.19 1.15 2.15
CA LEU A 25 -4.35 0.44 1.18
C LEU A 25 -4.71 0.80 -0.27
N LYS A 26 -6.00 0.91 -0.59
CA LYS A 26 -6.46 1.33 -1.92
C LYS A 26 -5.95 2.73 -2.29
N TYR A 27 -5.93 3.65 -1.33
CA TYR A 27 -5.37 4.98 -1.54
C TYR A 27 -3.86 5.01 -1.71
N LEU A 28 -3.13 4.15 -0.98
CA LEU A 28 -1.69 4.06 -1.16
C LEU A 28 -1.36 3.45 -2.54
N VAL A 29 -2.02 2.34 -2.91
CA VAL A 29 -1.76 1.69 -4.20
C VAL A 29 -2.19 2.54 -5.39
N SER A 30 -3.21 3.41 -5.25
CA SER A 30 -3.63 4.32 -6.32
C SER A 30 -2.59 5.41 -6.65
N LYS A 31 -1.56 5.57 -5.82
CA LYS A 31 -0.42 6.47 -6.11
C LYS A 31 0.71 5.79 -6.87
N LEU A 32 0.61 4.48 -7.10
CA LEU A 32 1.56 3.71 -7.89
C LEU A 32 1.03 3.53 -9.32
N ASP A 33 1.95 3.44 -10.27
CA ASP A 33 1.64 3.21 -11.68
C ASP A 33 1.40 1.72 -11.93
N PRO A 34 0.21 1.31 -12.40
CA PRO A 34 -0.10 -0.10 -12.68
C PRO A 34 0.68 -0.70 -13.86
N ASN A 35 1.24 0.14 -14.73
CA ASN A 35 2.06 -0.31 -15.85
C ASN A 35 3.52 -0.56 -15.45
N LYS A 36 3.91 -0.16 -14.24
CA LYS A 36 5.28 -0.29 -13.74
C LYS A 36 5.44 -1.52 -12.85
N VAL A 37 6.64 -2.12 -12.94
CA VAL A 37 7.12 -3.13 -11.99
C VAL A 37 8.06 -2.43 -11.02
N TYR A 38 7.87 -2.68 -9.73
CA TYR A 38 8.63 -2.08 -8.65
C TYR A 38 9.48 -3.14 -7.97
N SER A 39 10.74 -2.84 -7.66
CA SER A 39 11.50 -3.70 -6.77
C SER A 39 10.97 -3.59 -5.34
N GLU A 40 11.33 -4.54 -4.49
CA GLU A 40 11.08 -4.43 -3.05
C GLU A 40 11.61 -3.13 -2.45
N ASN A 41 12.78 -2.66 -2.91
CA ASN A 41 13.39 -1.42 -2.45
C ASN A 41 12.56 -0.20 -2.85
N ASP A 42 12.01 -0.19 -4.08
CA ASP A 42 11.15 0.90 -4.54
C ASP A 42 9.87 1.00 -3.70
N ILE A 43 9.24 -0.15 -3.43
CA ILE A 43 8.04 -0.19 -2.57
C ILE A 43 8.37 0.20 -1.14
N ASN A 44 9.51 -0.22 -0.59
CA ASN A 44 9.94 0.19 0.75
C ASN A 44 10.12 1.71 0.83
N LYS A 45 10.83 2.32 -0.13
CA LYS A 45 11.03 3.77 -0.19
C LYS A 45 9.70 4.51 -0.31
N PHE A 46 8.80 4.05 -1.18
CA PHE A 46 7.48 4.62 -1.34
C PHE A 46 6.68 4.57 -0.02
N LEU A 47 6.65 3.41 0.64
CA LEU A 47 5.90 3.22 1.87
C LEU A 47 6.50 3.95 3.08
N MET A 48 7.82 4.09 3.16
CA MET A 48 8.50 4.84 4.23
C MET A 48 8.05 6.31 4.29
N ALA A 49 7.64 6.90 3.16
CA ALA A 49 7.07 8.24 3.15
C ALA A 49 5.74 8.33 3.94
N PHE A 50 5.00 7.22 4.02
CA PHE A 50 3.69 7.15 4.67
C PHE A 50 3.75 6.53 6.07
N HIS A 51 4.51 5.44 6.26
CA HIS A 51 4.55 4.71 7.53
C HIS A 51 5.88 3.92 7.69
N PRO A 52 6.49 3.89 8.88
CA PRO A 52 7.74 3.15 9.11
C PRO A 52 7.57 1.63 9.03
N ASP A 53 6.39 1.09 9.39
CA ASP A 53 6.09 -0.34 9.26
C ASP A 53 5.73 -0.72 7.80
N VAL A 54 6.76 -0.68 6.95
CA VAL A 54 6.65 -1.05 5.53
C VAL A 54 6.43 -2.54 5.33
N CYS A 55 6.88 -3.38 6.27
CA CYS A 55 6.71 -4.83 6.21
C CYS A 55 5.23 -5.22 6.32
N THR A 56 4.51 -4.64 7.28
CA THR A 56 3.06 -4.88 7.43
C THR A 56 2.30 -4.38 6.21
N LEU A 57 2.59 -3.16 5.72
CA LEU A 57 1.90 -2.60 4.56
C LEU A 57 2.13 -3.43 3.28
N ARG A 58 3.35 -3.89 3.02
CA ARG A 58 3.64 -4.78 1.88
C ARG A 58 2.88 -6.09 1.98
N ARG A 59 2.85 -6.70 3.17
CA ARG A 59 2.09 -7.94 3.40
C ARG A 59 0.61 -7.71 3.12
N GLU A 60 0.06 -6.63 3.64
CA GLU A 60 -1.35 -6.26 3.47
C GLU A 60 -1.73 -5.99 2.01
N PHE A 61 -0.85 -5.41 1.19
CA PHE A 61 -1.10 -5.27 -0.25
C PHE A 61 -1.28 -6.62 -0.96
N ILE A 62 -0.45 -7.62 -0.62
CA ILE A 62 -0.56 -8.97 -1.19
C ILE A 62 -1.81 -9.67 -0.64
N MET A 63 -2.04 -9.62 0.68
CA MET A 63 -3.19 -10.26 1.33
C MET A 63 -4.53 -9.75 0.81
N ASN A 64 -4.62 -8.46 0.49
CA ASN A 64 -5.83 -7.83 -0.06
C ASN A 64 -5.89 -7.88 -1.60
N LYS A 65 -5.00 -8.62 -2.27
CA LYS A 65 -4.95 -8.75 -3.74
C LYS A 65 -4.93 -7.38 -4.43
N LEU A 66 -4.14 -6.44 -3.91
CA LEU A 66 -3.89 -5.14 -4.54
C LEU A 66 -2.59 -5.14 -5.33
N MET A 67 -1.65 -5.99 -4.92
CA MET A 67 -0.39 -6.22 -5.64
C MET A 67 -0.09 -7.72 -5.69
N VAL A 68 0.75 -8.09 -6.66
CA VAL A 68 1.39 -9.41 -6.71
C VAL A 68 2.90 -9.25 -6.54
N ARG A 69 3.52 -10.22 -5.88
CA ARG A 69 4.98 -10.30 -5.72
C ARG A 69 5.51 -11.50 -6.49
N LYS A 70 6.48 -11.30 -7.39
CA LYS A 70 7.18 -12.36 -8.14
C LYS A 70 8.67 -12.07 -8.18
N SER A 71 9.50 -12.98 -7.67
CA SER A 71 10.97 -12.86 -7.65
C SER A 71 11.47 -11.53 -7.07
N GLY A 72 10.90 -11.09 -5.95
CA GLY A 72 11.27 -9.82 -5.30
C GLY A 72 10.70 -8.56 -5.97
N ASN A 73 9.99 -8.69 -7.09
CA ASN A 73 9.33 -7.60 -7.78
C ASN A 73 7.84 -7.55 -7.45
N TYR A 74 7.31 -6.34 -7.34
CA TYR A 74 5.93 -6.03 -7.04
C TYR A 74 5.27 -5.40 -8.26
N LYS A 75 4.03 -5.80 -8.55
CA LYS A 75 3.20 -5.19 -9.58
C LYS A 75 1.81 -4.94 -9.04
N VAL A 76 1.28 -3.75 -9.28
CA VAL A 76 -0.12 -3.44 -8.95
C VAL A 76 -1.01 -4.29 -9.87
N ILE A 77 -1.99 -4.95 -9.28
CA ILE A 77 -3.02 -5.62 -10.06
C ILE A 77 -4.24 -4.72 -10.13
N ALA A 78 -4.84 -4.63 -11.32
CA ALA A 78 -6.06 -3.87 -11.52
C ALA A 78 -7.12 -4.38 -10.53
N TRP A 79 -7.55 -3.50 -9.64
CA TRP A 79 -8.68 -3.78 -8.77
C TRP A 79 -9.93 -3.76 -9.68
N ASN A 80 -10.67 -4.87 -9.72
CA ASN A 80 -11.95 -4.94 -10.43
C ASN A 80 -12.83 -3.75 -10.00
N ARG A 81 -13.31 -3.01 -11.01
CA ARG A 81 -14.32 -1.95 -10.90
C ARG A 81 -15.50 -2.40 -10.04
#